data_AF-A0A2N5AG51-F1
#
_entry.id   AF-A0A2N5AG51-F1
#
_cell.length_a   1.000
_cell.length_b   1.000
_cell.length_c   1.000
_cell.angle_alpha   90.00
_cell.angle_beta   90.00
_cell.angle_gamma   90.00
#
_symmetry.space_group_name_H-M   'P 1'
#
loop_
_entity.id
_entity.type
_entity.pdbx_description
1 polymer ?
#
loop_
_entity_poly.entity_id
_entity_poly.type
_entity_poly.pdbx_seq_one_letter_code
_entity_poly.pdbx_strand_id
1 'polypeptide(L)'
;GTKVNIINTPIKVSVEPDGRRLVEVHQPLSEHIDDDPQTLPITLNATMTEFKQAPQTDGTVMERAMNYRSGMPIDVTRHAAPGPPSL
;
A
#
# COMPACT_ATOMS: atom_id res chain seq x y z
N GLY A 1 3.96 -33.14 7.21
CA GLY A 1 4.64 -31.84 7.11
C GLY A 1 3.61 -30.74 6.98
N THR A 2 3.88 -29.55 7.49
CA THR A 2 3.00 -28.37 7.38
C THR A 2 3.06 -27.81 5.96
N LYS A 3 1.91 -27.48 5.36
CA LYS A 3 1.84 -26.86 4.03
C LYS A 3 2.49 -25.47 4.09
N VAL A 4 3.49 -25.24 3.25
CA VAL A 4 4.13 -23.93 3.06
C VAL A 4 3.65 -23.37 1.73
N ASN A 5 3.11 -22.15 1.74
CA ASN A 5 2.78 -21.41 0.53
C ASN A 5 3.76 -20.26 0.37
N ILE A 6 4.41 -20.16 -0.79
CA ILE A 6 5.18 -18.97 -1.16
C ILE A 6 4.19 -18.00 -1.81
N ILE A 7 4.04 -16.82 -1.23
CA ILE A 7 3.19 -15.74 -1.74
C ILE A 7 4.06 -14.52 -2.04
N ASN A 8 4.08 -14.11 -3.30
CA ASN A 8 4.65 -12.82 -3.72
C ASN A 8 3.53 -11.78 -3.70
N THR A 9 3.26 -11.22 -2.52
CA THR A 9 2.33 -10.11 -2.34
C THR A 9 3.13 -8.86 -2.00
N PRO A 10 3.59 -8.10 -3.01
CA PRO A 10 4.42 -6.92 -2.78
C PRO A 10 3.66 -5.80 -2.06
N ILE A 11 2.34 -5.91 -1.90
CA ILE A 11 1.59 -4.96 -1.10
C ILE A 11 0.66 -5.71 -0.14
N LYS A 12 0.59 -5.21 1.10
CA LYS A 12 -0.38 -5.59 2.12
C LYS A 12 -1.18 -4.36 2.54
N VAL A 13 -2.45 -4.58 2.87
CA VAL A 13 -3.35 -3.53 3.38
C VAL A 13 -4.05 -4.01 4.65
N SER A 14 -4.27 -3.12 5.61
CA SER A 14 -5.09 -3.38 6.80
C SER A 14 -6.00 -2.19 7.11
N VAL A 15 -7.13 -2.49 7.74
CA VAL A 15 -7.96 -1.51 8.44
C VAL A 15 -7.89 -1.89 9.91
N GLU A 16 -7.30 -1.02 10.72
CA GLU A 16 -7.15 -1.22 12.16
C GLU A 16 -8.50 -1.00 12.87
N PRO A 17 -8.69 -1.53 14.09
CA PRO A 17 -9.95 -1.37 14.84
C PRO A 17 -10.35 0.09 15.13
N ASP A 18 -9.38 1.00 15.14
CA ASP A 18 -9.58 2.44 15.30
C ASP A 18 -9.95 3.17 14.00
N GLY A 19 -10.08 2.43 12.88
CA GLY A 19 -10.42 2.94 11.57
C GLY A 19 -9.22 3.40 10.74
N ARG A 20 -7.99 3.36 11.28
CA ARG A 20 -6.79 3.66 10.49
C ARG A 20 -6.60 2.66 9.36
N ARG A 21 -6.11 3.16 8.24
CA ARG A 21 -5.82 2.40 7.04
C ARG A 21 -4.33 2.36 6.82
N LEU A 22 -3.74 1.17 6.88
CA LEU A 22 -2.32 0.99 6.67
C LEU A 22 -2.06 0.28 5.34
N VAL A 23 -1.00 0.71 4.67
CA VAL A 23 -0.43 0.02 3.52
C VAL A 23 1.05 -0.25 3.76
N GLU A 24 1.50 -1.46 3.43
CA GLU A 24 2.91 -1.84 3.43
C GLU A 24 3.26 -2.27 2.01
N VAL A 25 4.14 -1.53 1.35
CA VAL A 25 4.57 -1.79 -0.03
C VAL A 25 6.03 -2.21 -0.03
N HIS A 26 6.30 -3.40 -0.55
CA HIS A 26 7.61 -3.95 -0.83
C HIS A 26 7.95 -3.84 -2.31
N GLN A 27 9.23 -3.98 -2.61
CA GLN A 27 9.69 -4.25 -3.95
C GLN A 27 9.26 -5.66 -4.39
N PRO A 28 8.79 -5.86 -5.64
CA PRO A 28 8.56 -7.19 -6.19
C PRO A 28 9.85 -8.01 -6.22
N LEU A 29 9.72 -9.33 -6.10
CA LEU A 29 10.84 -10.24 -6.34
C LEU A 29 11.29 -10.14 -7.81
N SER A 30 12.57 -9.83 -8.04
CA SER A 30 13.18 -9.90 -9.36
C SER A 30 13.16 -11.32 -9.92
N GLU A 31 12.83 -11.48 -11.20
CA GLU A 31 12.90 -12.78 -11.89
C GLU A 31 14.29 -12.99 -12.51
N HIS A 32 14.95 -11.91 -12.89
CA HIS A 32 16.29 -11.88 -13.46
C HIS A 32 17.25 -10.99 -12.66
N ILE A 33 18.56 -11.26 -12.80
CA ILE A 33 19.60 -10.54 -12.06
C ILE A 33 19.72 -9.06 -12.49
N ASP A 34 19.32 -8.74 -13.72
CA ASP A 34 19.38 -7.40 -14.29
C ASP A 34 18.10 -6.59 -14.08
N ASP A 35 17.07 -7.16 -13.42
CA ASP A 35 15.84 -6.44 -13.12
C ASP A 35 16.09 -5.39 -12.03
N ASP A 36 15.61 -4.17 -12.26
CA ASP A 36 15.49 -3.16 -11.21
C ASP A 36 14.15 -3.31 -10.48
N PRO A 37 14.12 -3.87 -9.25
CA PRO A 37 12.89 -4.13 -8.52
C PRO A 37 12.17 -2.85 -8.09
N GLN A 38 12.80 -1.67 -8.15
CA GLN A 38 12.09 -0.39 -7.98
C GLN A 38 11.20 -0.02 -9.16
N THR A 39 11.53 -0.49 -10.36
CA THR A 39 10.79 -0.12 -11.59
C THR A 39 9.80 -1.20 -12.03
N LEU A 40 9.92 -2.42 -11.51
CA LEU A 40 8.98 -3.50 -11.82
C LEU A 40 7.53 -3.09 -11.52
N PRO A 41 6.57 -3.42 -12.42
CA PRO A 41 5.18 -3.07 -12.22
C PRO A 41 4.59 -3.82 -11.02
N ILE A 42 3.80 -3.11 -10.21
CA ILE A 42 3.01 -3.74 -9.16
C ILE A 42 1.55 -3.86 -9.61
N THR A 43 1.10 -5.09 -9.85
CA THR A 43 -0.30 -5.37 -10.20
C THR A 43 -1.16 -5.39 -8.95
N LEU A 44 -2.20 -4.54 -8.92
CA LEU A 44 -3.19 -4.56 -7.85
C LEU A 44 -4.26 -5.63 -8.13
N ASN A 45 -4.56 -6.46 -7.14
CA ASN A 45 -5.74 -7.33 -7.21
C ASN A 45 -7.03 -6.54 -6.91
N ALA A 46 -8.18 -7.19 -6.99
CA ALA A 46 -9.48 -6.56 -6.77
C ALA A 46 -9.59 -5.89 -5.37
N THR A 47 -9.25 -6.62 -4.31
CA THR A 47 -9.28 -6.11 -2.93
C THR A 47 -8.40 -4.87 -2.74
N MET A 48 -7.23 -4.86 -3.36
CA MET A 48 -6.31 -3.72 -3.30
C MET A 48 -6.80 -2.52 -4.10
N THR A 49 -7.42 -2.78 -5.24
CA THR A 49 -8.06 -1.75 -6.06
C THR A 49 -9.20 -1.09 -5.29
N GLU A 50 -10.06 -1.89 -4.66
CA GLU A 50 -11.14 -1.40 -3.78
C GLU A 50 -10.59 -0.61 -2.60
N PHE A 51 -9.52 -1.09 -1.94
CA PHE A 51 -8.88 -0.40 -0.84
C PHE A 51 -8.31 0.97 -1.25
N LYS A 52 -7.70 1.06 -2.44
CA LYS A 52 -7.17 2.32 -3.00
C LYS A 52 -8.30 3.30 -3.36
N GLN A 53 -9.40 2.82 -3.94
CA GLN A 53 -10.52 3.65 -4.39
C GLN A 53 -11.49 4.05 -3.27
N ALA A 54 -11.30 3.46 -2.09
CA ALA A 54 -12.16 3.66 -0.95
C ALA A 54 -12.16 5.15 -0.50
N PRO A 55 -13.33 5.76 -0.20
CA PRO A 55 -13.42 7.19 0.15
C PRO A 55 -12.61 7.58 1.39
N GLN A 56 -12.37 6.64 2.29
CA GLN A 56 -11.57 6.82 3.50
C GLN A 56 -10.06 6.61 3.29
N THR A 57 -9.61 6.31 2.07
CA THR A 57 -8.19 6.19 1.72
C THR A 57 -7.69 7.47 1.07
N ASP A 58 -6.61 8.05 1.58
CA ASP A 58 -5.90 9.15 0.95
C ASP A 58 -5.14 8.64 -0.28
N GLY A 59 -5.68 8.93 -1.47
CA GLY A 59 -5.09 8.50 -2.73
C GLY A 59 -3.68 9.06 -2.99
N THR A 60 -3.38 10.26 -2.48
CA THR A 60 -2.07 10.90 -2.67
C THR A 60 -1.02 10.20 -1.82
N VAL A 61 -1.33 9.91 -0.56
CA VAL A 61 -0.42 9.18 0.33
C VAL A 61 -0.25 7.73 -0.15
N MET A 62 -1.33 7.09 -0.60
CA MET A 62 -1.29 5.75 -1.20
C MET A 62 -0.36 5.69 -2.44
N GLU A 63 -0.44 6.67 -3.33
CA GLU A 63 0.42 6.74 -4.51
C GLU A 63 1.90 6.94 -4.14
N ARG A 64 2.19 7.78 -3.15
CA ARG A 64 3.54 7.93 -2.62
C ARG A 64 4.06 6.64 -2.00
N ALA A 65 3.24 5.92 -1.24
CA ALA A 65 3.61 4.63 -0.68
C ALA A 65 3.96 3.60 -1.77
N MET A 66 3.16 3.53 -2.85
CA MET A 66 3.42 2.67 -4.00
C MET A 66 4.71 3.02 -4.76
N ASN A 67 5.10 4.29 -4.75
CA ASN A 67 6.36 4.73 -5.35
C ASN A 67 7.56 4.46 -4.45
N TYR A 68 7.43 4.67 -3.13
CA TYR A 68 8.55 4.51 -2.20
C TYR A 68 8.91 3.05 -1.90
N ARG A 69 7.92 2.14 -1.86
CA ARG A 69 8.15 0.69 -1.69
C ARG A 69 9.09 0.33 -0.54
N SER A 70 8.97 1.05 0.59
CA SER A 70 9.92 1.00 1.70
C SER A 70 9.86 -0.28 2.55
N GLY A 71 8.83 -1.10 2.36
CA GLY A 71 8.52 -2.24 3.22
C GLY A 71 8.00 -1.87 4.60
N MET A 72 7.81 -0.57 4.89
CA MET A 72 7.28 -0.09 6.16
C MET A 72 5.78 0.24 6.04
N PRO A 73 4.97 -0.01 7.09
CA PRO A 73 3.58 0.43 7.13
C PRO A 73 3.46 1.96 7.06
N ILE A 74 2.59 2.45 6.19
CA ILE A 74 2.25 3.87 6.01
C ILE A 74 0.75 4.04 6.26
N ASP A 75 0.40 5.04 7.06
CA ASP A 75 -0.99 5.44 7.27
C ASP A 75 -1.50 6.20 6.03
N VAL A 76 -2.53 5.66 5.40
CA VAL A 76 -3.21 6.20 4.21
C VAL A 76 -4.65 6.57 4.53
N THR A 77 -4.97 6.82 5.79
CA THR A 77 -6.29 7.29 6.20
C THR A 77 -6.54 8.68 5.62
N ARG A 78 -7.67 8.87 4.94
CA ARG A 78 -8.09 10.20 4.50
C ARG A 78 -8.52 10.99 5.73
N HIS A 79 -7.69 11.95 6.11
CA HIS A 79 -8.05 12.96 7.09
C HIS A 79 -8.87 14.06 6.40
N ALA A 80 -9.87 14.61 7.09
CA ALA A 80 -10.52 15.83 6.63
C ALA A 80 -9.44 16.91 6.47
N ALA A 81 -9.52 17.70 5.40
CA ALA A 81 -8.67 18.89 5.29
C ALA A 81 -8.86 19.70 6.58
N PRO A 82 -7.78 20.19 7.22
CA PRO A 82 -7.95 21.08 8.37
C PRO A 82 -8.88 22.21 7.93
N GLY A 83 -9.97 22.39 8.69
CA GLY A 83 -10.88 23.51 8.46
C GLY A 83 -10.10 24.82 8.46
N PRO A 84 -10.59 25.87 7.79
CA PRO A 84 -9.93 27.16 7.82
C PRO A 84 -9.70 27.58 9.28
N PRO A 85 -8.51 28.10 9.64
CA PRO A 85 -8.26 28.54 11.00
C PRO A 85 -9.32 29.57 11.38
N SER A 86 -10.02 29.32 12.49
CA SER A 86 -10.92 30.30 13.08
C SER A 86 -10.12 31.55 13.43
N LEU A 87 -10.48 32.68 12.84
CA LEU A 87 -9.97 34.01 13.17
C LEU A 87 -10.52 34.51 14.50
#